data_AF-A0AAN7EA46-F1
#
_entry.id   AF-A0AAN7EA46-F1
#
_cell.length_a   1.000
_cell.length_b   1.000
_cell.length_c   1.000
_cell.angle_alpha   90.00
_cell.angle_beta   90.00
_cell.angle_gamma   90.00
#
_symmetry.space_group_name_H-M   'P 1'
#
loop_
_entity.id
_entity.type
_entity.pdbx_description
1 polymer ?
#
loop_
_entity_poly.entity_id
_entity_poly.type
_entity_poly.pdbx_seq_one_letter_code
_entity_poly.pdbx_strand_id
1 'polypeptide(L)'
;MNINKELERLVTQKVELSAVIEKIDTRLSNLQSFTFVLANFYFVFQGVILTIICTNAEKLKPPYGWFLFAISILAVLLNLFALIITGIKYVETKGNQEFFEFRLNKVNMKIFRLDFNYEDEYDIEKPVGYGDRQLKRSIFLAVYMILLLGFTVAVLVYFFCKFLRHQNEG
;
A
#
# COMPACT_ATOMS: atom_id res chain seq x y z
N MET A 1 16.78 -14.05 41.71
CA MET A 1 16.51 -14.36 40.29
C MET A 1 17.86 -14.61 39.62
N ASN A 2 18.03 -15.70 38.86
CA ASN A 2 19.33 -16.01 38.24
C ASN A 2 19.53 -15.16 36.98
N ILE A 3 20.45 -14.20 37.02
CA ILE A 3 20.75 -13.24 35.95
C ILE A 3 21.03 -13.96 34.61
N ASN A 4 21.79 -15.06 34.62
CA ASN A 4 22.08 -15.85 33.42
C ASN A 4 20.81 -16.43 32.79
N LYS A 5 19.86 -16.90 33.61
CA LYS A 5 18.59 -17.46 33.13
C LYS A 5 17.68 -16.38 32.53
N GLU A 6 17.73 -15.16 33.05
CA GLU A 6 17.01 -14.01 32.49
C GLU A 6 17.63 -13.57 31.16
N LEU A 7 18.96 -13.53 31.08
CA LEU A 7 19.71 -13.20 29.87
C LEU A 7 19.43 -14.18 28.73
N GLU A 8 19.46 -15.49 28.99
CA GLU A 8 19.11 -16.53 28.01
C GLU A 8 17.71 -16.31 27.43
N ARG A 9 16.72 -16.03 28.28
CA ARG A 9 15.34 -15.75 27.84
C ARG A 9 15.25 -14.53 26.94
N LEU A 10 15.96 -13.45 27.28
CA LEU A 10 15.96 -12.22 26.48
C LEU A 10 16.64 -12.44 25.13
N VAL A 11 17.73 -13.21 25.08
CA VAL A 11 18.40 -13.58 23.82
C VAL A 11 17.48 -14.41 22.94
N THR A 12 16.79 -15.41 23.49
CA THR A 12 15.78 -16.17 22.73
C THR A 12 14.67 -15.26 22.21
N GLN A 13 14.13 -14.38 23.06
CA GLN A 13 13.08 -13.44 22.67
C GLN A 13 13.54 -12.50 21.56
N LYS A 14 14.79 -12.02 21.60
CA LYS A 14 15.40 -11.20 20.54
C LYS A 14 15.39 -11.94 19.20
N VAL A 15 15.84 -13.19 19.19
CA VAL A 15 15.90 -14.03 17.97
C VAL A 15 14.51 -14.24 17.38
N GLU A 16 13.53 -14.60 18.21
CA GLU A 16 12.14 -14.79 17.77
C GLU A 16 11.56 -13.53 17.16
N LEU A 17 11.81 -12.38 17.78
CA LEU A 17 11.26 -11.11 17.34
C LEU A 17 11.91 -10.62 16.05
N SER A 18 13.23 -10.80 15.89
CA SER A 18 13.92 -10.54 14.62
C SER A 18 13.37 -11.42 13.49
N ALA A 19 13.11 -12.70 13.74
CA ALA A 19 12.52 -13.60 12.74
C ALA A 19 11.09 -13.18 12.34
N VAL A 20 10.31 -12.61 13.27
CA VAL A 20 9.00 -12.04 12.94
C VAL A 20 9.13 -10.79 12.09
N ILE A 21 10.07 -9.89 12.41
CA ILE A 21 10.33 -8.66 11.63
C ILE A 21 10.74 -9.03 10.19
N GLU A 22 11.65 -9.99 10.01
CA GLU A 22 12.08 -10.44 8.68
C GLU A 22 10.91 -10.96 7.83
N LYS A 23 9.98 -11.71 8.44
CA LYS A 23 8.75 -12.15 7.78
C LYS A 23 7.84 -10.98 7.39
N ILE A 24 7.77 -9.95 8.23
CA ILE A 24 7.00 -8.73 7.95
C ILE A 24 7.64 -7.94 6.81
N ASP A 25 8.97 -7.79 6.81
CA ASP A 25 9.73 -7.11 5.75
C ASP A 25 9.55 -7.80 4.40
N THR A 26 9.60 -9.14 4.38
CA THR A 26 9.31 -9.92 3.17
C THR A 26 7.90 -9.65 2.66
N ARG A 27 6.90 -9.60 3.56
CA ARG A 27 5.52 -9.29 3.20
C ARG A 27 5.38 -7.87 2.66
N LEU A 28 6.07 -6.89 3.25
CA LEU A 28 6.05 -5.50 2.78
C LEU A 28 6.70 -5.35 1.41
N SER A 29 7.83 -6.02 1.17
CA SER A 29 8.48 -6.06 -0.14
C SER A 29 7.56 -6.66 -1.20
N ASN A 30 6.87 -7.76 -0.88
CA ASN A 30 5.87 -8.36 -1.77
C ASN A 30 4.68 -7.43 -2.03
N LEU A 31 4.16 -6.76 -1.00
CA LEU A 31 3.07 -5.79 -1.13
C LEU A 31 3.48 -4.60 -2.00
N GLN A 32 4.69 -4.08 -1.82
CA GLN A 32 5.23 -2.97 -2.61
C GLN A 32 5.40 -3.38 -4.08
N SER A 33 5.96 -4.57 -4.32
CA SER A 33 6.14 -5.11 -5.68
C SER A 33 4.79 -5.32 -6.37
N PHE A 34 3.82 -5.90 -5.66
CA PHE A 34 2.45 -6.07 -6.16
C PHE A 34 1.78 -4.71 -6.45
N THR A 35 1.92 -3.74 -5.55
CA THR A 35 1.39 -2.37 -5.74
C THR A 35 1.97 -1.72 -7.00
N PHE A 36 3.28 -1.86 -7.22
CA PHE A 36 3.95 -1.29 -8.40
C PHE A 36 3.42 -1.89 -9.70
N VAL A 37 3.29 -3.22 -9.75
CA VAL A 37 2.70 -3.93 -10.91
C VAL A 37 1.28 -3.45 -11.19
N LEU A 38 0.48 -3.32 -10.13
CA LEU A 38 -0.93 -2.94 -10.23
C LEU A 38 -1.12 -1.48 -10.67
N ALA A 39 -0.26 -0.58 -10.19
CA ALA A 39 -0.22 0.81 -10.63
C ALA A 39 0.17 0.91 -12.11
N ASN A 40 1.16 0.14 -12.55
CA ASN A 40 1.56 0.09 -13.96
C ASN A 40 0.41 -0.37 -14.84
N PHE A 41 -0.30 -1.44 -14.46
CA PHE A 41 -1.46 -1.90 -15.21
C PHE A 41 -2.56 -0.83 -15.25
N TYR A 42 -2.84 -0.17 -14.13
CA TYR A 42 -3.80 0.94 -14.08
C TYR A 42 -3.44 2.02 -15.11
N PHE A 43 -2.19 2.50 -15.15
CA PHE A 43 -1.76 3.53 -16.10
C PHE A 43 -1.81 3.06 -17.55
N VAL A 44 -1.44 1.81 -17.83
CA VAL A 44 -1.53 1.23 -19.18
C VAL A 44 -2.98 1.21 -19.67
N PHE A 45 -3.92 0.70 -18.87
CA PHE A 45 -5.32 0.64 -19.27
C PHE A 45 -5.97 2.03 -19.38
N GLN A 46 -5.59 2.97 -18.51
CA GLN A 46 -6.01 4.37 -18.64
C GLN A 46 -5.50 4.99 -19.95
N GLY A 47 -4.24 4.71 -20.33
CA GLY A 47 -3.67 5.17 -21.60
C GLY A 47 -4.37 4.57 -22.83
N VAL A 48 -4.76 3.30 -22.77
CA VAL A 48 -5.56 2.64 -23.81
C VAL A 48 -6.92 3.33 -23.95
N ILE A 49 -7.62 3.58 -22.83
CA ILE A 49 -8.91 4.29 -22.83
C ILE A 49 -8.75 5.68 -23.45
N LEU A 50 -7.73 6.43 -23.03
CA LEU A 50 -7.46 7.78 -23.54
C LEU A 50 -7.15 7.75 -25.05
N THR A 51 -6.39 6.76 -25.52
CA THR A 51 -6.08 6.59 -26.94
C THR A 51 -7.35 6.29 -27.75
N ILE A 52 -8.21 5.40 -27.27
CA ILE A 52 -9.51 5.11 -27.92
C ILE A 52 -10.35 6.38 -28.01
N ILE A 53 -10.37 7.20 -26.95
CA ILE A 53 -11.11 8.47 -26.92
C ILE A 53 -10.51 9.48 -27.92
N CYS A 54 -9.18 9.63 -27.96
CA CYS A 54 -8.50 10.64 -28.77
C CYS A 54 -8.46 10.31 -30.25
N THR A 55 -8.34 9.02 -30.61
CA THR A 55 -8.13 8.60 -32.02
C THR A 55 -9.42 8.55 -32.84
N ASN A 56 -10.53 9.05 -32.28
CA ASN A 56 -11.90 8.97 -32.79
C ASN A 56 -12.37 7.52 -33.04
N ALA A 57 -13.50 7.17 -32.41
CA ALA A 57 -14.27 5.96 -32.73
C ALA A 57 -14.71 5.86 -34.21
N GLU A 58 -14.47 6.90 -35.02
CA GLU A 58 -14.81 7.00 -36.44
C GLU A 58 -13.98 6.10 -37.36
N LYS A 59 -12.74 5.72 -36.99
CA LYS A 59 -11.89 4.83 -37.80
C LYS A 59 -11.93 3.36 -37.36
N LEU A 60 -12.39 3.08 -36.14
CA LEU A 60 -12.57 1.72 -35.64
C LEU A 60 -14.00 1.27 -35.94
N LYS A 61 -14.15 0.30 -36.84
CA LYS A 61 -15.48 -0.25 -37.17
C LYS A 61 -16.27 -0.57 -35.89
N PRO A 62 -17.58 -0.21 -35.85
CA PRO A 62 -18.38 -0.04 -34.64
C PRO A 62 -18.44 -1.18 -33.60
N PRO A 63 -18.22 -2.49 -33.89
CA PRO A 63 -18.30 -3.48 -32.81
C PRO A 63 -17.05 -3.56 -31.90
N TYR A 64 -15.86 -3.13 -32.34
CA TYR A 64 -14.63 -3.44 -31.61
C TYR A 64 -14.17 -2.35 -30.62
N GLY A 65 -14.47 -1.07 -30.90
CA GLY A 65 -14.05 0.05 -30.04
C GLY A 65 -14.74 0.03 -28.67
N TRP A 66 -16.04 -0.27 -28.64
CA TRP A 66 -16.84 -0.41 -27.41
C TRP A 66 -16.38 -1.58 -26.54
N PHE A 67 -16.03 -2.69 -27.19
CA PHE A 67 -15.55 -3.89 -26.51
C PHE A 67 -14.20 -3.65 -25.82
N LEU A 68 -13.23 -3.06 -26.54
CA LEU A 68 -11.92 -2.73 -25.97
C LEU A 68 -12.02 -1.71 -24.84
N PHE A 69 -12.94 -0.74 -24.97
CA PHE A 69 -13.21 0.23 -23.92
C PHE A 69 -13.80 -0.43 -22.66
N ALA A 70 -14.82 -1.28 -22.81
CA ALA A 70 -15.45 -1.98 -21.68
C ALA A 70 -14.45 -2.87 -20.92
N ILE A 71 -13.62 -3.63 -21.65
CA ILE A 71 -12.56 -4.45 -21.03
C ILE A 71 -11.54 -3.58 -20.31
N SER A 72 -11.13 -2.46 -20.91
CA SER A 72 -10.15 -1.56 -20.29
C SER A 72 -10.69 -0.93 -19.01
N ILE A 73 -11.96 -0.51 -18.98
CA ILE A 73 -12.59 -0.01 -17.75
C ILE A 73 -12.64 -1.09 -16.69
N LEU A 74 -13.06 -2.30 -17.06
CA LEU A 74 -13.13 -3.40 -16.10
C LEU A 74 -11.74 -3.68 -15.48
N ALA A 75 -10.69 -3.68 -16.32
CA ALA A 75 -9.33 -3.84 -15.85
C ALA A 75 -8.87 -2.68 -14.95
N VAL A 76 -9.20 -1.43 -15.29
CA VAL A 76 -8.93 -0.25 -14.45
C VAL A 76 -9.60 -0.39 -13.08
N LEU A 77 -10.88 -0.74 -13.04
CA LEU A 77 -11.63 -0.88 -11.79
C LEU A 77 -11.05 -2.00 -10.92
N LEU A 78 -10.74 -3.16 -11.51
CA LEU A 78 -10.11 -4.27 -10.79
C LEU A 78 -8.74 -3.88 -10.22
N ASN A 79 -7.89 -3.20 -11.01
CA ASN A 79 -6.61 -2.69 -10.53
C ASN A 79 -6.79 -1.66 -9.41
N LEU A 80 -7.79 -0.79 -9.51
CA LEU A 80 -8.07 0.21 -8.48
C LEU A 80 -8.52 -0.44 -7.16
N PHE A 81 -9.44 -1.41 -7.21
CA PHE A 81 -9.87 -2.15 -6.03
C PHE A 81 -8.72 -2.91 -5.38
N ALA A 82 -7.89 -3.59 -6.18
CA ALA A 82 -6.74 -4.29 -5.65
C ALA A 82 -5.70 -3.30 -5.06
N LEU A 83 -5.52 -2.11 -5.65
CA LEU A 83 -4.64 -1.07 -5.09
C LEU A 83 -5.14 -0.62 -3.71
N ILE A 84 -6.46 -0.44 -3.55
CA ILE A 84 -7.09 -0.08 -2.28
C ILE A 84 -6.78 -1.14 -1.22
N ILE A 85 -7.07 -2.40 -1.52
CA ILE A 85 -6.88 -3.51 -0.57
C ILE A 85 -5.40 -3.66 -0.21
N THR A 86 -4.50 -3.60 -1.20
CA THR A 86 -3.06 -3.70 -0.98
C THR A 86 -2.52 -2.53 -0.18
N GLY A 87 -2.97 -1.31 -0.46
CA GLY A 87 -2.57 -0.11 0.28
C GLY A 87 -2.98 -0.16 1.76
N ILE A 88 -4.21 -0.58 2.06
CA ILE A 88 -4.68 -0.75 3.45
C ILE A 88 -3.82 -1.79 4.16
N LYS A 89 -3.60 -2.94 3.51
CA LYS A 89 -2.77 -4.03 4.05
C LYS A 89 -1.31 -3.60 4.26
N TYR A 90 -0.78 -2.74 3.40
CA TYR A 90 0.56 -2.17 3.55
C TYR A 90 0.65 -1.28 4.80
N VAL A 91 -0.31 -0.37 5.02
CA VAL A 91 -0.33 0.50 6.21
C VAL A 91 -0.40 -0.32 7.49
N GLU A 92 -1.27 -1.33 7.53
CA GLU A 92 -1.40 -2.25 8.67
C GLU A 92 -0.10 -3.03 8.92
N THR A 93 0.46 -3.64 7.87
CA THR A 93 1.68 -4.46 7.96
C THR A 93 2.87 -3.61 8.39
N LYS A 94 2.99 -2.38 7.89
CA LYS A 94 4.05 -1.45 8.28
C LYS A 94 3.91 -0.98 9.73
N GLY A 95 2.67 -0.78 10.18
CA GLY A 95 2.38 -0.54 11.59
C GLY A 95 2.88 -1.68 12.47
N ASN A 96 2.53 -2.92 12.12
CA ASN A 96 3.01 -4.10 12.83
C ASN A 96 4.55 -4.14 12.88
N GLN A 97 5.23 -3.91 11.75
CA GLN A 97 6.70 -3.84 11.72
C GLN A 97 7.27 -2.90 12.77
N GLU A 98 6.79 -1.65 12.81
CA GLU A 98 7.27 -0.63 13.76
C GLU A 98 7.02 -1.04 15.22
N PHE A 99 5.88 -1.70 15.49
CA PHE A 99 5.59 -2.23 16.82
C PHE A 99 6.56 -3.36 17.22
N PHE A 100 6.88 -4.25 16.29
CA PHE A 100 7.84 -5.33 16.53
C PHE A 100 9.27 -4.82 16.68
N GLU A 101 9.71 -3.86 15.86
CA GLU A 101 11.01 -3.18 15.99
C GLU A 101 11.13 -2.47 17.33
N PHE A 102 10.08 -1.79 17.79
CA PHE A 102 10.04 -1.17 19.10
C PHE A 102 10.25 -2.21 20.23
N ARG A 103 9.55 -3.35 20.16
CA ARG A 103 9.76 -4.44 21.13
C ARG A 103 11.18 -5.00 21.07
N LEU A 104 11.79 -5.07 19.87
CA LEU A 104 13.15 -5.57 19.70
C LEU A 104 14.15 -4.64 20.36
N ASN A 105 13.98 -3.33 20.15
CA ASN A 105 14.80 -2.33 20.81
C ASN A 105 14.69 -2.42 22.34
N LYS A 106 13.47 -2.61 22.86
CA LYS A 106 13.24 -2.80 24.30
C LYS A 106 13.94 -4.04 24.86
N VAL A 107 13.91 -5.16 24.14
CA VAL A 107 14.60 -6.40 24.54
C VAL A 107 16.12 -6.20 24.49
N ASN A 108 16.65 -5.59 23.42
CA ASN A 108 18.08 -5.29 23.29
C ASN A 108 18.58 -4.41 24.45
N MET A 109 17.80 -3.41 24.85
CA MET A 109 18.18 -2.55 25.96
C MET A 109 18.14 -3.27 27.31
N LYS A 110 17.19 -4.20 27.51
CA LYS A 110 17.21 -5.09 28.70
C LYS A 110 18.45 -5.97 28.72
N ILE A 111 18.81 -6.58 27.58
CA ILE A 111 20.04 -7.37 27.46
C ILE A 111 21.25 -6.51 27.83
N PHE A 112 21.38 -5.32 27.23
CA PHE A 112 22.47 -4.39 27.50
C PHE A 112 22.56 -4.02 29.00
N ARG A 113 21.44 -3.74 29.66
CA ARG A 113 21.42 -3.45 31.10
C ARG A 113 21.86 -4.64 31.94
N LEU A 114 21.42 -5.84 31.62
CA LEU A 114 21.82 -7.06 32.34
C LEU A 114 23.31 -7.39 32.15
N ASP A 115 23.85 -7.17 30.95
CA ASP A 115 25.23 -7.55 30.59
C ASP A 115 26.25 -6.56 31.18
N PHE A 116 25.89 -5.27 31.25
CA PHE A 116 26.78 -4.20 31.73
C PHE A 116 26.42 -3.65 33.12
N ASN A 117 25.40 -4.22 33.79
CA ASN A 117 24.90 -3.79 35.10
C ASN A 117 24.61 -2.28 35.18
N TYR A 118 24.06 -1.72 34.09
CA TYR A 118 23.80 -0.29 33.92
C TYR A 118 22.41 0.05 34.51
N GLU A 119 22.36 0.88 35.55
CA GLU A 119 21.12 1.17 36.32
C GLU A 119 20.24 2.31 35.78
N ASP A 120 20.59 2.92 34.65
CA ASP A 120 19.82 4.09 34.19
C ASP A 120 18.45 3.70 33.62
N GLU A 121 17.39 4.28 34.20
CA GLU A 121 15.99 4.02 33.88
C GLU A 121 15.54 4.97 32.77
N TYR A 122 15.92 4.66 31.53
CA TYR A 122 15.28 5.31 30.39
C TYR A 122 13.90 4.65 30.17
N ASP A 123 12.85 5.33 30.63
CA ASP A 123 11.46 4.99 30.30
C ASP A 123 11.24 5.20 28.80
N ILE A 124 11.50 4.13 28.03
CA ILE A 124 11.12 4.10 26.63
C ILE A 124 9.61 3.86 26.57
N GLU A 125 8.84 4.94 26.69
CA GLU A 125 7.45 4.99 26.25
C GLU A 125 7.35 4.55 24.78
N LYS A 126 6.19 4.01 24.38
CA LYS A 126 5.91 3.76 22.95
C LYS A 126 6.34 5.00 22.16
N PRO A 127 6.95 4.85 20.96
CA PRO A 127 7.45 5.99 20.22
C PRO A 127 6.32 7.01 20.08
N VAL A 128 6.51 8.18 20.69
CA VAL A 128 5.54 9.27 20.66
C VAL A 128 5.15 9.49 19.19
N GLY A 129 3.86 9.37 18.90
CA GLY A 129 3.34 9.51 17.54
C GLY A 129 3.24 8.23 16.70
N TYR A 130 3.31 7.02 17.27
CA TYR A 130 2.97 5.78 16.53
C TYR A 130 1.58 5.86 15.88
N GLY A 131 0.57 6.32 16.63
CA GLY A 131 -0.78 6.53 16.11
C GLY A 131 -0.85 7.64 15.05
N ASP A 132 -0.12 8.74 15.26
CA ASP A 132 -0.07 9.86 14.31
C ASP A 132 0.58 9.47 12.97
N ARG A 133 1.65 8.66 13.00
CA ARG A 133 2.29 8.14 11.78
C ARG A 133 1.38 7.21 10.98
N GLN A 134 0.66 6.31 11.66
CA GLN A 134 -0.32 5.45 11.00
C GLN A 134 -1.46 6.26 10.39
N LEU A 135 -1.97 7.26 11.13
CA LEU A 135 -3.02 8.15 10.64
C LEU A 135 -2.56 8.93 9.40
N LYS A 136 -1.35 9.51 9.41
CA LYS A 136 -0.78 10.22 8.26
C LYS A 136 -0.66 9.33 7.02
N ARG A 137 -0.20 8.08 7.19
CA ARG A 137 -0.13 7.11 6.08
C ARG A 137 -1.51 6.75 5.55
N SER A 138 -2.49 6.60 6.43
CA SER A 138 -3.89 6.35 6.05
C SER A 138 -4.50 7.54 5.29
N ILE A 139 -4.28 8.77 5.76
CA ILE A 139 -4.72 9.99 5.07
C ILE A 139 -4.08 10.09 3.69
N PHE A 140 -2.76 9.88 3.59
CA PHE A 140 -2.06 9.92 2.30
C PHE A 140 -2.61 8.88 1.33
N LEU A 141 -2.85 7.66 1.80
CA LEU A 141 -3.47 6.60 1.01
C LEU A 141 -4.88 7.02 0.56
N ALA A 142 -5.71 7.57 1.45
CA ALA A 142 -7.05 8.02 1.12
C ALA A 142 -7.04 9.13 0.05
N VAL A 143 -6.18 10.13 0.19
CA VAL A 143 -6.00 11.20 -0.81
C VAL A 143 -5.58 10.60 -2.16
N TYR A 144 -4.62 9.69 -2.17
CA TYR A 144 -4.19 9.01 -3.39
C TYR A 144 -5.33 8.25 -4.07
N MET A 145 -6.14 7.53 -3.29
CA MET A 145 -7.30 6.81 -3.83
C MET A 145 -8.37 7.74 -4.38
N ILE A 146 -8.63 8.87 -3.72
CA ILE A 146 -9.57 9.89 -4.20
C ILE A 146 -9.09 10.46 -5.55
N LEU A 147 -7.78 10.72 -5.69
CA LEU A 147 -7.21 11.20 -6.95
C LEU A 147 -7.37 10.18 -8.09
N LEU A 148 -7.06 8.90 -7.85
CA LEU A 148 -7.22 7.85 -8.85
C LEU A 148 -8.69 7.61 -9.23
N LEU A 149 -9.59 7.62 -8.25
CA LEU A 149 -11.03 7.53 -8.49
C LEU A 149 -11.52 8.73 -9.30
N GLY A 150 -11.14 9.94 -8.90
CA GLY A 150 -11.50 11.18 -9.58
C GLY A 150 -11.02 11.19 -11.04
N PHE A 151 -9.78 10.75 -11.29
CA PHE A 151 -9.26 10.62 -12.65
C PHE A 151 -10.06 9.60 -13.47
N THR A 152 -10.36 8.43 -12.91
CA THR A 152 -11.16 7.40 -13.57
C THR A 152 -12.57 7.90 -13.93
N VAL A 153 -13.22 8.61 -13.00
CA VAL A 153 -14.54 9.22 -13.23
C VAL A 153 -14.47 10.31 -14.29
N ALA A 154 -13.45 11.18 -14.28
CA ALA A 154 -13.28 12.22 -15.28
C ALA A 154 -13.13 11.64 -16.70
N VAL A 155 -12.32 10.59 -16.85
CA VAL A 155 -12.15 9.88 -18.13
C VAL A 155 -13.47 9.25 -18.60
N LEU A 156 -14.23 8.64 -17.70
CA LEU A 156 -15.55 8.07 -18.00
C LEU A 156 -16.56 9.14 -18.43
N VAL A 157 -16.68 10.22 -17.67
CA VAL A 157 -17.61 11.33 -18.00
C VAL A 157 -17.24 11.95 -19.34
N TYR A 158 -15.96 12.19 -19.60
CA TYR A 158 -15.50 12.72 -20.87
C TYR A 158 -15.86 11.79 -22.04
N PHE A 159 -15.68 10.48 -21.87
CA PHE A 159 -16.12 9.51 -22.87
C PHE A 159 -17.64 9.55 -23.10
N PHE A 160 -18.45 9.53 -22.04
CA PHE A 160 -19.91 9.59 -22.16
C PHE A 160 -20.39 10.87 -22.84
N CYS A 161 -19.84 12.03 -22.46
CA CYS A 161 -20.17 13.31 -23.10
C CYS A 161 -19.78 13.32 -24.59
N LYS A 162 -18.58 12.82 -24.92
CA LYS A 162 -18.12 12.72 -26.32
C LYS A 162 -18.99 11.76 -27.14
N PHE A 163 -19.39 10.63 -26.54
CA PHE A 163 -20.24 9.65 -27.21
C PHE A 163 -21.66 10.16 -27.47
N LEU A 164 -22.29 10.78 -26.47
CA LEU A 164 -23.63 11.36 -26.60
C LEU A 164 -23.66 12.47 -27.66
N ARG A 165 -22.60 13.26 -27.75
CA ARG A 165 -22.48 14.29 -28.80
C ARG A 165 -22.44 13.67 -30.19
N HIS A 166 -21.72 12.57 -30.38
CA HIS A 166 -21.64 11.87 -31.67
C HIS A 166 -23.00 11.27 -32.09
N GLN A 167 -23.80 10.78 -31.13
CA GLN A 167 -25.16 10.28 -31.39
C GLN A 167 -26.17 11.37 -31.77
N ASN A 168 -25.95 12.63 -31.35
CA ASN A 168 -26.84 13.76 -31.66
C ASN A 168 -26.48 14.48 -32.98
N GLU A 169 -25.29 14.24 -33.54
CA GLU A 169 -24.81 14.86 -34.79
C GLU A 169 -25.04 13.99 -36.04
N GLY A 170 -25.60 12.77 -35.89
CA GLY A 170 -25.95 11.84 -36.98
C GLY A 170 -27.44 11.60 -37.12
#